data_AF-A0A351Y399-F1
#
_entry.id   AF-A0A351Y399-F1
#
_cell.length_a   1.000
_cell.length_b   1.000
_cell.length_c   1.000
_cell.angle_alpha   90.00
_cell.angle_beta   90.00
_cell.angle_gamma   90.00
#
_symmetry.space_group_name_H-M   'P 1'
#
loop_
_entity.id
_entity.type
_entity.pdbx_description
1 polymer ?
#
loop_
_entity_poly.entity_id
_entity_poly.type
_entity_poly.pdbx_seq_one_letter_code
_entity_poly.pdbx_strand_id
1 'polypeptide(L)'
;MSFHLKEGRPIIRKKGTPGNWQPFVDDKTMNKEEMNKFIQKIYEEIESRDDGFMEIDRKLSKVLQLGPYRIVIVYPPLSDGLEMTIVKPINKLVMEDYKLPQDVFDLLRNKSKGILVS
;
A
#
# COMPACT_ATOMS: atom_id res chain seq x y z
N MET A 1 -4.43 1.73 8.51
CA MET A 1 -3.22 1.54 9.34
C MET A 1 -2.08 1.17 8.42
N SER A 2 -0.96 1.86 8.53
CA SER A 2 0.20 1.67 7.67
C SER A 2 1.51 1.77 8.44
N PHE A 3 2.54 1.10 7.93
CA PHE A 3 3.92 1.20 8.37
C PHE A 3 4.74 1.86 7.27
N HIS A 4 5.62 2.77 7.65
CA HIS A 4 6.54 3.46 6.77
C HIS A 4 7.96 3.23 7.29
N LEU A 5 8.79 2.63 6.44
CA LEU A 5 10.18 2.31 6.71
C LEU A 5 11.03 3.08 5.70
N LYS A 6 12.05 3.79 6.19
CA LYS A 6 13.05 4.47 5.37
C LYS A 6 14.43 4.16 5.92
N GLU A 7 15.37 3.90 5.02
CA GLU A 7 16.76 3.62 5.37
C GLU A 7 17.33 4.67 6.34
N GLY A 8 17.87 4.18 7.47
CA GLY A 8 18.51 5.01 8.49
C GLY A 8 17.56 5.91 9.28
N ARG A 9 16.24 5.73 9.16
CA ARG A 9 15.25 6.53 9.89
C ARG A 9 14.37 5.68 10.83
N PRO A 10 13.85 6.28 11.91
CA PRO A 10 12.87 5.64 12.78
C PRO A 10 11.64 5.18 11.99
N ILE A 11 11.08 4.03 12.38
CA ILE A 11 9.90 3.47 11.73
C ILE A 11 8.66 4.29 12.14
N ILE A 12 7.86 4.70 11.16
CA ILE A 12 6.63 5.47 11.41
C ILE A 12 5.41 4.58 11.20
N ARG A 13 4.50 4.56 12.17
CA ARG A 13 3.25 3.80 12.12
C ARG A 13 2.06 4.76 12.17
N LYS A 14 1.10 4.61 11.24
CA LYS A 14 -0.19 5.33 11.32
C LYS A 14 -1.18 4.49 12.11
N LYS A 15 -1.43 4.87 13.37
CA LYS A 15 -2.38 4.19 14.26
C LYS A 15 -3.69 4.97 14.28
N GLY A 16 -4.81 4.29 14.04
CA GLY A 16 -6.16 4.88 14.01
C GLY A 16 -7.00 4.43 12.81
N THR A 17 -8.11 5.12 12.58
CA THR A 17 -9.07 4.88 11.51
C THR A 17 -8.93 5.91 10.38
N PRO A 18 -9.47 5.63 9.17
CA PRO A 18 -9.56 6.66 8.13
C PRO A 18 -10.24 7.92 8.68
N GLY A 19 -9.60 9.08 8.49
CA GLY A 19 -10.08 10.37 9.00
C GLY A 19 -9.68 10.71 10.45
N ASN A 20 -9.24 9.73 11.26
CA ASN A 20 -8.79 9.96 12.63
C ASN A 20 -7.61 9.04 13.00
N TRP A 21 -6.39 9.49 12.70
CA TRP A 21 -5.16 8.73 12.98
C TRP A 21 -4.07 9.65 13.55
N GLN A 22 -3.16 9.05 14.32
CA GLN A 22 -1.97 9.72 14.84
C GLN A 22 -0.70 8.98 14.39
N PRO A 23 0.38 9.72 14.05
CA PRO A 23 1.67 9.10 13.80
C PRO A 23 2.26 8.60 15.11
N PHE A 24 2.74 7.36 15.10
CA PHE A 24 3.55 6.78 16.17
C PHE A 24 4.94 6.51 15.62
N VAL A 25 5.96 7.03 16.28
CA VAL A 25 7.36 6.81 15.92
C VAL A 25 7.92 5.71 16.80
N ASP A 26 8.54 4.72 16.16
CA ASP A 26 9.28 3.66 16.80
C ASP A 26 10.77 3.95 16.60
N ASP A 27 11.51 4.11 17.71
CA ASP A 27 12.93 4.48 17.70
C ASP A 27 13.82 3.45 17.02
N LYS A 28 13.28 2.25 16.74
CA LYS A 28 13.96 1.26 15.92
C LYS A 28 14.18 1.78 14.50
N THR A 29 15.44 1.87 14.12
CA THR A 29 15.87 2.16 12.74
C THR A 29 16.20 0.87 11.98
N MET A 30 16.10 0.91 10.66
CA MET A 30 16.65 -0.15 9.79
C MET A 30 17.69 0.45 8.84
N ASN A 31 18.83 -0.22 8.72
CA ASN A 31 19.82 0.11 7.70
C ASN A 31 19.45 -0.54 6.35
N LYS A 32 20.22 -0.21 5.30
CA LYS A 32 19.99 -0.70 3.94
C LYS A 32 20.00 -2.23 3.83
N GLU A 33 20.95 -2.88 4.50
CA GLU A 33 21.07 -4.34 4.47
C GLU A 33 19.88 -5.02 5.14
N GLU A 34 19.44 -4.51 6.28
CA GLU A 34 18.27 -5.01 7.01
C GLU A 34 17.01 -4.87 6.16
N MET A 35 16.84 -3.71 5.52
CA MET A 35 15.71 -3.48 4.60
C MET A 35 15.77 -4.42 3.39
N ASN A 36 16.94 -4.62 2.78
CA ASN A 36 17.10 -5.55 1.66
C ASN A 36 16.81 -7.01 2.07
N LYS A 37 17.30 -7.43 3.24
CA LYS A 37 16.98 -8.76 3.81
C LYS A 37 15.48 -8.91 4.04
N PHE A 38 14.81 -7.84 4.49
CA PHE A 38 13.37 -7.86 4.70
C PHE A 38 12.60 -7.91 3.37
N ILE A 39 13.03 -7.17 2.36
CA ILE A 39 12.48 -7.22 0.99
C ILE A 39 12.64 -8.63 0.41
N GLN A 40 13.81 -9.24 0.55
CA GLN A 40 14.07 -10.59 0.05
C GLN A 40 13.11 -11.62 0.65
N LYS A 41 12.88 -11.56 1.98
CA LYS A 41 11.89 -12.39 2.65
C LYS A 41 10.47 -12.17 2.14
N ILE A 42 10.11 -10.93 1.80
CA ILE A 42 8.79 -10.64 1.22
C ILE A 42 8.65 -11.31 -0.15
N TYR A 43 9.70 -11.32 -0.98
CA TYR A 43 9.65 -12.03 -2.27
C TYR A 43 9.53 -13.55 -2.10
N GLU A 44 10.29 -14.14 -1.17
CA GLU A 44 10.17 -15.57 -0.84
C GLU A 44 8.75 -15.92 -0.35
N GLU A 45 8.14 -15.05 0.45
CA GLU A 45 6.77 -15.23 0.95
C GLU A 45 5.73 -15.10 -0.18
N ILE A 46 5.98 -14.26 -1.18
CA ILE A 46 5.10 -14.12 -2.35
C ILE A 46 5.16 -15.37 -3.24
N GLU A 47 6.35 -15.92 -3.45
CA GLU A 47 6.51 -17.13 -4.27
C GLU A 47 5.90 -18.38 -3.63
N SER A 48 5.80 -18.42 -2.30
CA SER A 48 5.28 -19.57 -1.54
C SER A 48 3.78 -19.51 -1.25
N ARG A 49 3.11 -18.40 -1.55
CA ARG A 49 1.69 -18.18 -1.20
C ARG A 49 0.81 -17.90 -2.41
N ASP A 50 -0.37 -18.51 -2.40
CA ASP A 50 -1.39 -18.26 -3.43
C ASP A 50 -2.03 -16.87 -3.35
N ASP A 51 -1.96 -16.21 -2.19
CA ASP A 51 -2.48 -14.86 -1.95
C ASP A 51 -1.42 -13.75 -2.05
N GLY A 52 -0.24 -14.09 -2.60
CA GLY A 52 0.87 -13.18 -2.84
C GLY A 52 1.12 -12.98 -4.33
N PHE A 53 1.22 -11.73 -4.81
CA PHE A 53 1.62 -11.45 -6.19
C PHE A 53 2.19 -10.04 -6.37
N MET A 54 2.95 -9.86 -7.45
CA MET A 54 3.45 -8.56 -7.90
C MET A 54 2.34 -7.82 -8.68
N GLU A 55 1.83 -6.70 -8.16
CA GLU A 55 0.85 -5.85 -8.86
C GLU A 55 1.52 -4.99 -9.92
N ILE A 56 2.62 -4.33 -9.55
CA ILE A 56 3.32 -3.37 -10.39
C ILE A 56 4.82 -3.61 -10.24
N ASP A 57 5.49 -3.91 -11.36
CA ASP A 57 6.93 -3.93 -11.44
C ASP A 57 7.43 -2.77 -12.32
N ARG A 58 7.94 -1.71 -11.69
CA ARG A 58 8.67 -0.64 -12.36
C ARG A 58 10.11 -0.63 -11.86
N LYS A 59 11.01 -0.13 -12.71
CA LYS A 59 12.46 -0.07 -12.44
C LYS A 59 12.81 0.52 -11.05
N LEU A 60 12.11 1.57 -10.62
CA LEU A 60 12.39 2.29 -9.37
C LEU A 60 11.31 2.13 -8.30
N SER A 61 10.23 1.41 -8.58
CA SER A 61 9.13 1.22 -7.64
C SER A 61 8.42 -0.10 -7.89
N LYS A 62 8.14 -0.83 -6.82
CA LYS A 62 7.41 -2.11 -6.89
C LYS A 62 6.19 -2.04 -5.98
N VAL A 63 5.09 -2.63 -6.42
CA VAL A 63 3.87 -2.78 -5.63
C VAL A 63 3.54 -4.26 -5.56
N LEU A 64 3.41 -4.76 -4.34
CA LEU A 64 3.19 -6.15 -4.02
C LEU A 64 1.89 -6.27 -3.23
N GLN A 65 1.12 -7.31 -3.52
CA GLN A 65 0.00 -7.74 -2.70
C GLN A 65 0.44 -9.00 -1.96
N LEU A 66 0.24 -9.03 -0.65
CA LEU A 66 0.54 -10.18 0.21
C LEU A 66 -0.59 -10.37 1.21
N GLY A 67 -1.51 -11.27 0.90
CA GLY A 67 -2.74 -11.47 1.66
C GLY A 67 -3.53 -10.16 1.81
N PRO A 68 -3.76 -9.67 3.04
CA PRO A 68 -4.47 -8.40 3.26
C PRO A 68 -3.57 -7.16 3.20
N TYR A 69 -2.29 -7.30 2.88
CA TYR A 69 -1.33 -6.18 2.88
C TYR A 69 -0.95 -5.78 1.47
N ARG A 70 -0.91 -4.48 1.23
CA ARG A 70 -0.32 -3.87 0.05
C ARG A 70 1.02 -3.25 0.43
N ILE A 71 2.09 -3.69 -0.20
CA ILE A 71 3.46 -3.28 0.09
C ILE A 71 3.99 -2.50 -1.10
N VAL A 72 4.43 -1.28 -0.86
CA VAL A 72 5.06 -0.41 -1.86
C VAL A 72 6.53 -0.27 -1.51
N ILE A 73 7.41 -0.59 -2.45
CA ILE A 73 8.85 -0.46 -2.31
C ILE A 73 9.32 0.59 -3.30
N VAL A 74 10.12 1.55 -2.84
CA VAL A 74 10.67 2.64 -3.65
C VAL A 74 12.19 2.65 -3.51
N TYR A 75 12.86 2.72 -4.65
CA TYR A 75 14.32 2.69 -4.76
C TYR A 75 14.84 4.06 -5.23
N PRO A 76 16.06 4.46 -4.82
CA PRO A 76 16.75 5.60 -5.40
C PRO A 76 16.90 5.48 -6.92
N PRO A 77 16.85 6.58 -7.69
CA PRO A 77 16.73 7.99 -7.26
C PRO A 77 15.29 8.49 -7.08
N LEU A 78 14.27 7.61 -7.14
CA LEU A 78 12.88 8.03 -6.96
C LEU A 78 12.61 8.51 -5.52
N SER A 79 13.39 8.00 -4.56
CA SER A 79 13.46 8.42 -3.17
C SER A 79 14.93 8.68 -2.78
N ASP A 80 15.16 9.44 -1.71
CA ASP A 80 16.52 9.74 -1.21
C ASP A 80 17.29 8.50 -0.71
N GLY A 81 16.58 7.39 -0.48
CA GLY A 81 17.09 6.14 0.07
C GLY A 81 16.07 5.03 -0.18
N LEU A 82 16.38 3.81 0.28
CA LEU A 82 15.41 2.72 0.19
C LEU A 82 14.21 2.99 1.10
N GLU A 83 13.01 2.95 0.54
CA GLU A 83 11.76 3.19 1.26
C GLU A 83 10.78 2.05 1.03
N MET A 84 10.02 1.71 2.08
CA MET A 84 8.98 0.71 2.03
C MET A 84 7.76 1.19 2.82
N THR A 85 6.58 1.07 2.24
CA THR A 85 5.31 1.34 2.91
C THR A 85 4.41 0.12 2.87
N ILE A 86 3.95 -0.33 4.03
CA ILE A 86 3.05 -1.47 4.17
C ILE A 86 1.71 -0.95 4.63
N VAL A 87 0.66 -1.16 3.85
CA VAL A 87 -0.70 -0.72 4.17
C VAL A 87 -1.57 -1.96 4.29
N LYS A 88 -2.38 -2.02 5.35
CA LYS A 88 -3.55 -2.90 5.39
C LYS A 88 -4.75 -2.08 4.91
N PRO A 89 -5.31 -2.33 3.71
CA PRO A 89 -6.53 -1.66 3.28
C PRO A 89 -7.66 -2.04 4.25
N ILE A 90 -8.10 -1.08 5.07
CA ILE A 90 -9.12 -1.33 6.11
C ILE A 90 -10.53 -1.28 5.50
N ASN A 91 -10.72 -0.50 4.44
CA ASN A 91 -12.03 -0.27 3.85
C ASN A 91 -12.03 -0.74 2.40
N LYS A 92 -12.82 -1.77 2.10
CA LYS A 92 -13.41 -1.93 0.76
C LYS A 92 -14.68 -1.10 0.80
N LEU A 93 -14.60 0.14 0.32
CA LEU A 93 -15.81 0.96 0.17
C LEU A 93 -16.69 0.30 -0.89
N VAL A 94 -17.94 0.01 -0.53
CA VAL A 94 -18.96 -0.38 -1.51
C VAL A 94 -19.53 0.89 -2.15
N MET A 95 -20.18 0.75 -3.31
CA MET A 95 -20.68 1.93 -4.05
C MET A 95 -21.66 2.77 -3.21
N GLU A 96 -22.38 2.12 -2.30
CA GLU A 96 -23.32 2.73 -1.36
C GLU A 96 -22.63 3.67 -0.35
N ASP A 97 -21.36 3.41 -0.01
CA ASP A 97 -20.61 4.24 0.96
C ASP A 97 -20.30 5.64 0.41
N TYR A 98 -20.31 5.81 -0.92
CA TYR A 98 -20.05 7.07 -1.59
C TYR A 98 -21.25 8.03 -1.59
N LYS A 99 -22.42 7.58 -1.10
CA LYS A 99 -23.67 8.37 -1.06
C LYS A 99 -23.97 9.07 -2.40
N LEU A 100 -23.75 8.35 -3.50
CA LEU A 100 -24.00 8.87 -4.84
C LEU A 100 -25.50 9.15 -5.02
N PRO A 101 -25.88 10.18 -5.78
CA PRO A 101 -27.27 10.36 -6.20
C PRO A 101 -27.77 9.10 -6.94
N GLN A 102 -29.04 8.75 -6.72
CA GLN A 102 -29.66 7.55 -7.28
C GLN A 102 -29.49 7.47 -8.81
N ASP A 103 -29.69 8.60 -9.50
CA ASP A 103 -29.55 8.69 -10.95
C ASP A 103 -28.14 8.37 -11.45
N VAL A 104 -27.11 8.77 -10.69
CA VAL A 104 -25.69 8.47 -10.99
C VAL A 104 -25.39 7.01 -10.74
N PHE A 105 -25.88 6.45 -9.63
CA PHE A 105 -25.72 5.04 -9.32
C PHE A 105 -26.35 4.14 -10.38
N ASP A 106 -27.57 4.45 -10.82
CA ASP A 106 -28.27 3.69 -11.85
C ASP A 106 -27.62 3.82 -13.23
N LEU A 107 -27.02 4.97 -13.54
CA LEU A 107 -26.23 5.18 -14.75
C LEU A 107 -24.97 4.31 -14.75
N LEU A 108 -24.22 4.33 -13.64
CA LEU A 108 -23.00 3.54 -13.46
C LEU A 108 -23.27 2.03 -13.48
N ARG A 109 -24.42 1.61 -12.93
CA ARG A 109 -24.81 0.18 -12.85
C ARG A 109 -25.32 -0.39 -14.17
N ASN A 110 -26.13 0.36 -14.91
CA ASN A 110 -26.97 -0.21 -15.97
C ASN A 110 -26.63 0.25 -17.39
N LYS A 111 -25.91 1.37 -17.58
CA LYS A 111 -25.82 2.03 -18.90
C LYS A 111 -24.41 2.36 -19.36
N SER A 112 -23.47 2.61 -18.45
CA SER A 112 -22.14 3.10 -18.82
C SER A 112 -21.21 1.99 -19.32
N LYS A 113 -20.82 2.07 -20.61
CA LYS A 113 -19.81 1.19 -21.22
C LYS A 113 -18.39 1.77 -21.19
N GLY A 114 -18.24 3.03 -20.75
CA GLY A 114 -16.95 3.70 -20.54
C GLY A 114 -17.14 4.84 -19.55
N ILE A 115 -16.48 4.75 -18.41
CA ILE A 115 -16.54 5.75 -17.32
C ILE A 115 -15.14 6.32 -17.18
N LEU A 116 -15.03 7.65 -17.26
CA LEU A 116 -13.81 8.36 -16.86
C LEU A 116 -14.04 8.92 -15.45
N VAL A 117 -13.12 8.61 -14.54
CA VAL A 117 -13.07 9.19 -13.20
C VAL A 117 -11.84 10.08 -13.13
N SER A 118 -12.01 11.37 -12.86
CA SER A 118 -10.96 12.40 -12.77
C SER A 118 -11.01 13.13 -11.44
#